data_AF-A0A7J2ZII7-F1
#
_entry.id   AF-A0A7J2ZII7-F1
#
_cell.length_a   1.000
_cell.length_b   1.000
_cell.length_c   1.000
_cell.angle_alpha   90.00
_cell.angle_beta   90.00
_cell.angle_gamma   90.00
#
_symmetry.space_group_name_H-M   'P 1'
#
loop_
_entity.id
_entity.type
_entity.pdbx_description
1 polymer ?
#
loop_
_entity_poly.entity_id
_entity_poly.type
_entity_poly.pdbx_seq_one_letter_code
_entity_poly.pdbx_strand_id
1 'polypeptide(L)'
;MPTVEDVLERAIELVEPSEEEKKKLSETASALLEVCRRKFSNIEGFVEASVEGSAAKDTWLRSKPEIDVFIHFSPTTSREAIEKVIIELGAEAVQEMGGRSRLRYAEHP
;
A
#
# COMPACT_ATOMS: atom_id res chain seq x y z
N MET A 1 -0.73 16.20 39.49
CA MET A 1 -0.86 14.96 38.70
C MET A 1 -1.20 15.40 37.29
N PRO A 2 -0.57 14.84 36.25
CA PRO A 2 -0.94 15.18 34.88
C PRO A 2 -2.42 14.88 34.65
N THR A 3 -3.09 15.73 33.88
CA THR A 3 -4.48 15.51 33.46
C THR A 3 -4.52 14.47 32.35
N VAL A 4 -5.73 14.07 31.94
CA VAL A 4 -5.88 13.19 30.77
C VAL A 4 -5.39 13.90 29.51
N GLU A 5 -5.63 15.20 29.40
CA GLU A 5 -5.20 16.05 28.29
C GLU A 5 -3.67 16.07 28.18
N ASP A 6 -2.94 16.28 29.29
CA ASP A 6 -1.48 16.25 29.31
C ASP A 6 -0.92 14.91 28.80
N VAL A 7 -1.59 13.81 29.15
CA VAL A 7 -1.20 12.46 28.71
C VAL A 7 -1.48 12.26 27.22
N LEU A 8 -2.62 12.76 26.72
CA LEU A 8 -2.99 12.65 25.31
C LEU A 8 -2.08 13.47 24.41
N GLU A 9 -1.72 14.69 24.79
CA GLU A 9 -0.77 15.51 24.03
C GLU A 9 0.57 14.79 23.87
N ARG A 10 1.10 14.22 24.97
CA ARG A 10 2.34 13.47 24.90
C ARG A 10 2.22 12.17 24.10
N ALA A 11 1.05 11.52 24.12
CA ALA A 11 0.82 10.33 23.32
C ALA A 11 0.79 10.65 21.81
N ILE A 12 0.17 11.77 21.40
CA ILE A 12 0.12 12.23 20.00
C ILE A 12 1.54 12.38 19.44
N GLU A 13 2.44 13.04 20.18
CA GLU A 13 3.84 13.21 19.77
C GLU A 13 4.61 11.89 19.53
N LEU A 14 4.16 10.80 20.16
CA LEU A 14 4.77 9.47 20.01
C LEU A 14 4.20 8.68 18.83
N VAL A 15 2.93 8.90 18.50
CA VAL A 15 2.19 8.08 17.52
C VAL A 15 2.02 8.75 16.17
N GLU A 16 1.96 10.07 16.13
CA GLU A 16 1.74 10.82 14.89
C GLU A 16 3.03 10.87 14.06
N PRO A 17 2.98 10.51 12.78
CA PRO A 17 4.10 10.70 11.88
C PRO A 17 4.40 12.18 11.67
N SER A 18 5.68 12.52 11.59
CA SER A 18 6.13 13.84 11.17
C SER A 18 5.82 14.11 9.69
N GLU A 19 5.78 15.39 9.31
CA GLU A 19 5.54 15.79 7.92
C GLU A 19 6.55 15.20 6.92
N GLU A 20 7.81 15.02 7.35
CA GLU A 20 8.83 14.37 6.52
C GLU A 20 8.56 12.87 6.34
N GLU A 21 8.09 12.18 7.38
CA GLU A 21 7.68 10.78 7.31
C GLU A 21 6.43 10.62 6.42
N LYS A 22 5.45 11.53 6.53
CA LYS A 22 4.25 11.60 5.66
C LYS A 22 4.64 11.82 4.19
N LYS A 23 5.52 12.77 3.93
CA LYS A 23 6.02 13.05 2.58
C LYS A 23 6.73 11.84 1.98
N LYS A 24 7.64 11.22 2.74
CA LYS A 24 8.36 10.02 2.29
C LYS A 24 7.42 8.86 1.97
N LEU A 25 6.40 8.63 2.82
CA LEU A 25 5.42 7.58 2.57
C LEU A 25 4.60 7.87 1.30
N SER A 26 4.15 9.11 1.13
CA SER A 26 3.37 9.56 -0.03
C SER A 26 4.16 9.46 -1.34
N GLU A 27 5.43 9.86 -1.35
CA GLU A 27 6.31 9.72 -2.51
C GLU A 27 6.53 8.24 -2.86
N THR A 28 6.76 7.39 -1.84
CA THR A 28 6.92 5.94 -2.04
C THR A 28 5.65 5.31 -2.59
N ALA A 29 4.48 5.69 -2.05
CA ALA A 29 3.18 5.19 -2.51
C ALA A 29 2.89 5.61 -3.96
N SER A 30 3.20 6.86 -4.30
CA SER A 30 3.01 7.40 -5.65
C SER A 30 3.89 6.68 -6.67
N ALA A 31 5.17 6.46 -6.34
CA ALA A 31 6.10 5.74 -7.19
C ALA A 31 5.67 4.27 -7.39
N LEU A 32 5.29 3.58 -6.30
CA LEU A 32 4.79 2.20 -6.38
C LEU A 32 3.52 2.13 -7.24
N LEU A 33 2.59 3.08 -7.08
CA LEU A 33 1.36 3.14 -7.86
C LEU A 33 1.65 3.30 -9.36
N GLU A 34 2.61 4.15 -9.72
CA GLU A 34 3.03 4.34 -11.11
C GLU A 34 3.65 3.06 -11.70
N VAL A 35 4.52 2.38 -10.96
CA VAL A 35 5.10 1.09 -11.36
C VAL A 35 4.01 0.05 -11.60
N CYS A 36 3.05 -0.06 -10.67
CA CYS A 36 1.91 -0.96 -10.83
C CYS A 36 1.08 -0.60 -12.06
N ARG A 37 0.66 0.67 -12.23
CA ARG A 37 -0.12 1.09 -13.42
C ARG A 37 0.60 0.75 -14.71
N ARG A 38 1.91 1.02 -14.79
CA ARG A 38 2.71 0.72 -15.98
C ARG A 38 2.78 -0.78 -16.25
N LYS A 39 3.05 -1.61 -15.24
CA LYS A 39 3.16 -3.07 -15.38
C LYS A 39 1.84 -3.74 -15.77
N PHE A 40 0.73 -3.32 -15.17
CA PHE A 40 -0.57 -3.93 -15.39
C PHE A 40 -1.35 -3.34 -16.59
N SER A 41 -0.91 -2.22 -17.17
CA SER A 41 -1.62 -1.52 -18.25
C SER A 41 -1.95 -2.37 -19.48
N ASN A 42 -1.17 -3.41 -19.78
CA ASN A 42 -1.37 -4.29 -20.93
C ASN A 42 -2.03 -5.63 -20.56
N ILE A 43 -2.47 -5.79 -19.32
CA ILE A 43 -3.10 -7.03 -18.85
C ILE A 43 -4.60 -7.00 -19.17
N GLU A 44 -5.08 -8.09 -19.76
CA GLU A 44 -6.50 -8.25 -20.04
C GLU A 44 -7.32 -8.14 -18.75
N GLY A 45 -8.35 -7.30 -18.79
CA GLY A 45 -9.23 -7.07 -17.66
C GLY A 45 -8.68 -6.11 -16.61
N PHE A 46 -7.46 -5.58 -16.70
CA PHE A 46 -7.00 -4.53 -15.79
C PHE A 46 -7.88 -3.27 -15.92
N VAL A 47 -8.33 -2.73 -14.78
CA VAL A 47 -9.16 -1.53 -14.71
C VAL A 47 -8.34 -0.37 -14.18
N GLU A 48 -7.80 -0.51 -12.97
CA GLU A 48 -6.98 0.52 -12.34
C GLU A 48 -6.13 -0.04 -11.19
N ALA A 49 -5.20 0.77 -10.70
CA ALA A 49 -4.54 0.56 -9.43
C ALA A 49 -4.84 1.74 -8.51
N SER A 50 -5.13 1.46 -7.24
CA SER A 50 -5.41 2.45 -6.20
C SER A 50 -4.57 2.22 -4.94
N VAL A 51 -4.29 3.29 -4.20
CA VAL A 51 -3.74 3.20 -2.85
C VAL A 51 -4.91 3.18 -1.88
N GLU A 52 -4.89 2.23 -0.94
CA GLU A 52 -5.96 1.99 0.03
C GLU A 52 -5.38 2.01 1.46
N GLY A 53 -6.18 1.52 2.42
CA GLY A 53 -5.71 1.30 3.78
C GLY A 53 -5.48 2.56 4.58
N SER A 54 -4.63 2.47 5.61
CA SER A 54 -4.35 3.58 6.53
C SER A 54 -3.54 4.70 5.88
N ALA A 55 -2.70 4.36 4.89
CA ALA A 55 -1.96 5.34 4.10
C ALA A 55 -2.91 6.25 3.31
N ALA A 56 -3.92 5.68 2.63
CA ALA A 56 -4.91 6.46 1.88
C ALA A 56 -5.79 7.35 2.75
N LYS A 57 -6.01 6.97 4.02
CA LYS A 57 -6.92 7.65 4.95
C LYS A 57 -6.22 8.60 5.92
N ASP A 58 -4.89 8.72 5.84
CA ASP A 58 -4.06 9.48 6.78
C ASP A 58 -4.28 9.07 8.26
N THR A 59 -4.43 7.76 8.50
CA THR A 59 -4.66 7.17 9.84
C THR A 59 -3.56 6.20 10.27
N TRP A 60 -2.43 6.21 9.57
CA TRP A 60 -1.31 5.32 9.86
C TRP A 60 -0.48 5.85 11.03
N LEU A 61 0.07 4.91 11.82
CA LEU A 61 0.90 5.24 12.97
C LEU A 61 2.36 5.34 12.56
N ARG A 62 3.11 6.24 13.20
CA ARG A 62 4.55 6.42 12.99
C ARG A 62 5.35 5.12 13.08
N SER A 63 4.96 4.22 13.99
CA SER A 63 5.61 2.92 14.20
C SER A 63 5.28 1.87 13.12
N LYS A 64 4.28 2.12 12.28
CA LYS A 64 3.78 1.17 11.28
C LYS A 64 3.46 1.85 9.95
N PRO A 65 4.49 2.34 9.21
CA PRO A 65 4.31 2.81 7.85
C PRO A 65 3.98 1.62 6.93
N GLU A 66 2.78 1.60 6.37
CA GLU A 66 2.29 0.56 5.48
C GLU A 66 1.54 1.20 4.32
N ILE A 67 1.78 0.70 3.10
CA ILE A 67 1.13 1.16 1.88
C ILE A 67 0.39 -0.04 1.31
N ASP A 68 -0.93 0.08 1.21
CA ASP A 68 -1.79 -0.92 0.61
C ASP A 68 -2.08 -0.50 -0.83
N VAL A 69 -1.72 -1.33 -1.81
CA VAL A 69 -2.03 -1.09 -3.23
C VAL A 69 -2.97 -2.18 -3.72
N PHE A 70 -4.11 -1.77 -4.27
CA PHE A 70 -5.11 -2.66 -4.83
C PHE A 70 -5.06 -2.58 -6.36
N ILE A 71 -5.08 -3.73 -7.01
CA ILE A 71 -5.15 -3.86 -8.46
C ILE A 71 -6.55 -4.34 -8.81
N HIS A 72 -7.29 -3.52 -9.54
CA HIS A 72 -8.68 -3.76 -9.88
C HIS A 72 -8.77 -4.43 -11.26
N PHE A 73 -9.60 -5.47 -11.33
CA PHE A 73 -9.87 -6.21 -12.56
C PHE A 73 -11.36 -6.17 -12.91
N SER A 74 -11.67 -6.35 -14.19
CA SER A 74 -13.02 -6.55 -14.70
C SER A 74 -13.67 -7.73 -13.98
N PRO A 75 -14.97 -7.64 -13.62
CA PRO A 75 -15.69 -8.73 -12.96
C PRO A 75 -15.79 -10.00 -13.83
N THR A 76 -15.51 -9.91 -15.13
CA THR A 76 -15.47 -11.06 -16.05
C THR A 76 -14.14 -11.82 -16.03
N THR A 77 -13.11 -11.27 -15.38
CA THR A 77 -11.78 -11.89 -15.28
C THR A 77 -11.83 -13.03 -14.28
N SER A 78 -11.32 -14.22 -14.64
CA SER A 78 -11.35 -15.35 -13.72
C SER A 78 -10.38 -15.15 -12.55
N ARG A 79 -10.71 -15.74 -11.41
CA ARG A 79 -9.89 -15.67 -10.19
C ARG A 79 -8.49 -16.24 -10.42
N GLU A 80 -8.39 -17.35 -11.16
CA GLU A 80 -7.12 -18.01 -11.48
C GLU A 80 -6.22 -17.12 -12.36
N ALA A 81 -6.81 -16.36 -13.28
CA ALA A 81 -6.07 -15.43 -14.12
C ALA A 81 -5.55 -14.23 -13.30
N ILE A 82 -6.40 -13.67 -12.43
CA ILE A 82 -6.03 -12.58 -11.51
C ILE A 82 -4.87 -13.03 -10.62
N GLU A 83 -5.00 -14.18 -9.96
CA GLU A 83 -4.00 -14.72 -9.05
C GLU A 83 -2.63 -14.86 -9.73
N LYS A 84 -2.60 -15.50 -10.91
CA LYS A 84 -1.37 -15.71 -11.66
C LYS A 84 -0.65 -14.40 -11.97
N VAL A 85 -1.40 -13.41 -12.50
CA VAL A 85 -0.82 -12.14 -12.91
C VAL A 85 -0.41 -11.29 -11.71
N ILE A 86 -1.19 -11.30 -10.62
CA ILE A 86 -0.87 -10.54 -9.41
C ILE A 86 0.39 -11.06 -8.73
N ILE A 87 0.55 -12.39 -8.62
CA ILE A 87 1.75 -12.98 -8.01
C ILE A 87 3.00 -12.64 -8.82
N GLU A 88 2.92 -12.74 -10.15
CA GLU A 88 4.04 -12.46 -11.04
C GLU A 88 4.39 -10.97 -11.06
N LEU A 89 3.46 -10.12 -11.49
CA LEU A 89 3.71 -8.70 -11.68
C LEU A 89 3.82 -7.92 -10.37
N GLY A 90 3.12 -8.36 -9.32
CA GLY A 90 3.26 -7.78 -7.98
C GLY A 90 4.66 -8.00 -7.41
N ALA A 91 5.23 -9.20 -7.60
CA ALA A 91 6.61 -9.46 -7.21
C ALA A 91 7.60 -8.62 -8.00
N GLU A 92 7.41 -8.49 -9.32
CA GLU A 92 8.27 -7.64 -10.14
C GLU A 92 8.17 -6.15 -9.79
N ALA A 93 6.98 -5.64 -9.46
CA ALA A 93 6.78 -4.24 -9.07
C ALA A 93 7.60 -3.91 -7.81
N VAL A 94 7.59 -4.81 -6.82
CA VAL A 94 8.39 -4.66 -5.60
C VAL A 94 9.89 -4.75 -5.89
N GLN A 95 10.30 -5.68 -6.76
CA GLN A 95 11.72 -5.81 -7.14
C GLN A 95 12.24 -4.59 -7.89
N GLU A 96 11.43 -4.00 -8.78
CA GLU A 96 11.79 -2.78 -9.52
C GLU A 96 12.01 -1.59 -8.58
N MET A 97 11.23 -1.51 -7.50
CA MET A 97 11.42 -0.53 -6.42
C MET A 97 12.63 -0.85 -5.51
N GLY A 98 13.43 -1.88 -5.84
CA GLY A 98 14.58 -2.32 -5.05
C GLY A 98 14.20 -3.11 -3.78
N GLY A 99 12.94 -3.53 -3.67
CA GLY A 99 12.40 -4.26 -2.53
C GLY A 99 12.57 -5.78 -2.63
N ARG A 100 12.11 -6.47 -1.59
CA ARG A 100 11.98 -7.94 -1.57
C ARG A 100 10.52 -8.30 -1.44
N SER A 101 10.03 -9.16 -2.31
CA SER A 101 8.67 -9.68 -2.24
C SER A 101 8.62 -10.97 -1.42
N ARG A 102 7.47 -11.20 -0.79
CA ARG A 102 7.12 -12.48 -0.15
C ARG A 102 5.64 -12.72 -0.38
N LEU A 103 5.31 -13.89 -0.92
CA LEU A 103 3.93 -14.33 -1.04
C LEU A 103 3.35 -14.57 0.37
N ARG A 104 2.18 -13.99 0.64
CA ARG A 104 1.43 -14.17 1.89
C ARG A 104 0.10 -14.81 1.54
N TYR A 105 -0.70 -15.16 2.55
CA TYR A 105 -2.01 -15.79 2.34
C TYR A 105 -2.99 -15.23 3.36
N ALA A 106 -4.20 -14.89 2.89
CA ALA A 106 -5.38 -14.66 3.70
C ALA A 106 -6.51 -15.57 3.18
N GLU A 107 -7.54 -15.01 2.53
CA GLU A 107 -8.47 -15.81 1.71
C GLU A 107 -7.81 -16.24 0.39
N HIS A 108 -7.01 -15.34 -0.18
CA HIS A 108 -6.19 -15.55 -1.39
C HIS A 108 -4.71 -15.29 -1.08
N PRO A 109 -3.81 -15.87 -1.90
CA PRO A 109 -2.40 -15.48 -1.94
C PRO A 109 -2.20 -13.98 -2.23
#